data_AF-A0A351TSY3-F1
#
_entry.id   AF-A0A351TSY3-F1
#
_cell.length_a   1.000
_cell.length_b   1.000
_cell.length_c   1.000
_cell.angle_alpha   90.00
_cell.angle_beta   90.00
_cell.angle_gamma   90.00
#
_symmetry.space_group_name_H-M   'P 1'
#
loop_
_entity.id
_entity.type
_entity.pdbx_description
1 polymer ?
#
loop_
_entity_poly.entity_id
_entity_poly.type
_entity_poly.pdbx_seq_one_letter_code
_entity_poly.pdbx_strand_id
1 'polypeptide(L)' 'GTTEVVHNPSYDMLYEEETRTDLEGFEKGQVTELGAVNVMTGIYTGRSPKDKYIVMD' A
#
# COMPACT_ATOMS: atom_id res chain seq x y z
N GLY A 1 -1.06 9.73 19.95
CA GLY A 1 -1.58 10.77 19.06
C GLY A 1 -0.94 10.60 17.71
N THR A 2 -1.67 10.84 16.63
CA THR A 2 -1.10 10.78 15.27
C THR A 2 -0.12 11.93 15.10
N THR A 3 1.08 11.63 14.58
CA THR A 3 2.14 12.61 14.35
C THR A 3 1.87 13.49 13.14
N GLU A 4 1.18 12.99 12.11
CA GLU A 4 0.86 13.75 10.88
C GLU A 4 -0.35 13.17 10.14
N VAL A 5 -1.09 14.01 9.41
CA VAL A 5 -2.22 13.60 8.55
C VAL A 5 -1.99 14.11 7.13
N VAL A 6 -1.85 13.19 6.17
CA VAL A 6 -1.79 13.48 4.73
C VAL A 6 -3.16 13.22 4.13
N HIS A 7 -3.79 14.26 3.57
CA HIS A 7 -5.15 14.18 3.03
C HIS A 7 -5.14 14.49 1.53
N ASN A 8 -5.79 13.62 0.74
CA ASN A 8 -5.82 13.68 -0.73
C ASN A 8 -4.42 13.88 -1.35
N PRO A 9 -3.46 12.98 -1.08
CA PRO A 9 -2.12 13.07 -1.66
C PRO A 9 -2.22 13.04 -3.19
N SER A 10 -1.35 13.83 -3.84
CA SER A 10 -1.16 13.76 -5.28
C SER A 10 -0.48 12.45 -5.67
N TYR A 11 -0.55 12.08 -6.95
CA TYR A 11 0.19 10.93 -7.47
C TYR A 11 1.70 11.08 -7.28
N ASP A 12 2.25 12.28 -7.43
CA ASP A 12 3.68 12.53 -7.25
C ASP A 12 4.10 12.25 -5.80
N MET A 13 3.30 12.70 -4.83
CA MET A 13 3.55 12.42 -3.40
C MET A 13 3.45 10.92 -3.10
N LEU A 14 2.45 10.23 -3.64
CA LEU A 14 2.33 8.77 -3.49
C LEU A 14 3.54 8.05 -4.07
N TYR A 15 4.02 8.47 -5.25
CA TYR A 15 5.20 7.89 -5.87
C TYR A 15 6.46 8.10 -5.02
N GLU A 16 6.66 9.30 -4.48
CA GLU A 16 7.78 9.60 -3.58
C GLU A 16 7.74 8.72 -2.33
N GLU A 17 6.57 8.60 -1.69
CA GLU A 17 6.40 7.79 -0.50
C GLU A 17 6.60 6.30 -0.78
N GLU A 18 6.03 5.76 -1.87
CA GLU A 18 6.13 4.34 -2.22
C GLU A 18 7.54 3.92 -2.68
N THR A 19 8.38 4.85 -3.11
CA THR A 19 9.75 4.57 -3.62
C THR A 19 10.86 4.85 -2.60
N ARG A 20 10.49 5.19 -1.36
CA ARG A 20 11.40 5.37 -0.24
C ARG A 20 12.28 4.14 0.02
N THR A 21 13.57 4.37 0.28
CA THR A 21 14.56 3.31 0.44
C THR A 21 14.51 2.60 1.80
N ASP A 22 13.87 3.23 2.78
CA ASP A 22 13.71 2.71 4.15
C ASP A 22 12.46 1.83 4.32
N LEU A 23 11.64 1.67 3.28
CA LEU A 23 10.49 0.76 3.31
C LEU A 23 10.92 -0.71 3.31
N GLU A 24 10.25 -1.50 4.15
CA GLU A 24 10.55 -2.91 4.36
C GLU A 24 9.34 -3.80 4.05
N GLY A 25 9.59 -5.10 3.85
CA GLY A 25 8.53 -6.09 3.69
C GLY A 25 7.57 -5.80 2.53
N PHE A 26 6.27 -5.74 2.83
CA PHE A 26 5.19 -5.53 1.86
C PHE A 26 4.87 -4.06 1.57
N GLU A 27 5.50 -3.13 2.28
CA GLU A 27 5.34 -1.69 2.06
C GLU A 27 6.23 -1.20 0.91
N LYS A 28 7.31 -1.93 0.61
CA LYS A 28 8.31 -1.53 -0.37
C LYS A 28 7.77 -1.57 -1.81
N GLY A 29 7.71 -0.40 -2.45
CA GLY A 29 7.49 -0.26 -3.88
C GLY A 29 8.75 -0.50 -4.70
N GLN A 30 8.56 -1.04 -5.91
CA GLN A 30 9.62 -1.22 -6.92
C GLN A 30 9.19 -0.59 -8.24
N VAL A 31 10.01 0.33 -8.76
CA VAL A 31 9.76 0.95 -10.07
C VAL A 31 10.12 -0.05 -11.17
N THR A 32 9.13 -0.43 -11.97
CA THR A 32 9.30 -1.32 -13.12
C THR A 32 9.97 -0.61 -14.30
N GLU A 33 10.42 -1.37 -15.30
CA GLU A 33 10.95 -0.80 -16.55
C GLU A 33 9.93 0.07 -17.31
N LEU A 34 8.63 -0.13 -17.04
CA LEU A 34 7.53 0.64 -17.61
C LEU A 34 7.24 1.93 -16.83
N GLY A 35 7.99 2.20 -15.75
CA GLY A 35 7.81 3.39 -14.91
C GLY A 35 6.68 3.30 -13.88
N ALA A 36 5.94 2.20 -13.85
CA ALA A 36 4.92 1.95 -12.83
C ALA A 36 5.52 1.34 -11.56
N VAL A 37 4.98 1.70 -10.39
CA VAL A 37 5.34 1.10 -9.10
C VAL A 37 4.63 -0.24 -8.93
N ASN A 38 5.37 -1.26 -8.49
CA ASN A 38 4.86 -2.58 -8.11
C ASN A 38 5.10 -2.84 -6.62
N VAL A 39 4.14 -3.50 -5.96
CA VAL A 39 4.24 -3.98 -4.58
C VAL A 39 3.88 -5.46 -4.50
N MET A 40 4.38 -6.14 -3.47
CA MET A 40 4.10 -7.56 -3.21
C MET A 40 3.21 -7.72 -1.97
N THR A 41 2.10 -8.45 -2.08
CA THR A 41 1.12 -8.63 -1.00
C THR A 41 1.29 -9.94 -0.22
N GLY A 42 2.44 -10.61 -0.38
CA GLY A 42 2.75 -11.87 0.29
C GLY A 42 1.78 -12.99 -0.07
N ILE A 43 1.22 -13.66 0.95
CA ILE A 43 0.27 -14.76 0.77
C ILE A 43 -1.13 -14.27 0.33
N TYR A 44 -1.44 -12.98 0.52
CA TYR A 44 -2.75 -12.39 0.23
C TYR A 44 -2.83 -11.94 -1.23
N THR A 45 -2.81 -12.91 -2.14
CA THR A 45 -2.87 -12.69 -3.59
C THR A 45 -4.30 -12.64 -4.14
N GLY A 46 -5.29 -12.61 -3.25
CA GLY A 46 -6.71 -12.58 -3.60
C GLY A 46 -7.60 -12.25 -2.40
N ARG A 47 -8.91 -12.27 -2.60
CA ARG A 47 -9.91 -12.02 -1.54
C ARG A 47 -9.95 -13.20 -0.57
N SER A 48 -10.15 -12.90 0.72
CA SER A 48 -10.45 -13.89 1.77
C SER A 48 -11.94 -13.87 2.13
N PRO A 49 -12.83 -14.51 1.34
CA PRO A 49 -14.28 -14.40 1.55
C PRO A 49 -14.74 -14.96 2.91
N LYS A 50 -13.97 -15.89 3.50
CA LYS A 50 -14.26 -16.48 4.81
C LYS A 50 -13.99 -15.53 5.99
N ASP A 51 -13.23 -14.46 5.77
CA ASP A 51 -12.87 -13.49 6.81
C ASP A 51 -13.77 -12.23 6.76
N LYS A 52 -14.79 -12.22 5.90
CA LYS A 52 -15.75 -11.13 5.80
C LYS A 52 -16.91 -11.35 6.76
N TYR A 53 -17.12 -10.41 7.68
CA TYR A 53 -18.23 -10.41 8.64
C TYR A 53 -19.07 -9.14 8.50
N ILE A 54 -20.34 -9.25 8.90
CA ILE A 54 -21.28 -8.13 9.01
C ILE A 54 -21.77 -8.15 10.46
N VAL A 55 -21.71 -7.00 11.14
CA VAL A 55 -22.25 -6.86 12.51
C VAL A 55 -23.75 -7.10 12.43
N MET A 56 -24.26 -7.96 13.31
CA MET A 56 -25.70 -8.16 13.47
C MET A 56 -26.23 -7.15 14.49
N ASP A 57 -27.22 -6.37 14.09
CA ASP A 57 -27.91 -5.36 14.89
C ASP A 57 -29.38 -5.71 15.19
#